data_AF-A0A953S3H3-F1
#
_entry.id   AF-A0A953S3H3-F1
#
_cell.length_a   1.000
_cell.length_b   1.000
_cell.length_c   1.000
_cell.angle_alpha   90.00
_cell.angle_beta   90.00
_cell.angle_gamma   90.00
#
_symmetry.space_group_name_H-M   'P 1'
#
loop_
_entity.id
_entity.type
_entity.pdbx_description
1 polymer ?
#
loop_
_entity_poly.entity_id
_entity_poly.type
_entity_poly.pdbx_seq_one_letter_code
_entity_poly.pdbx_strand_id
1 'polypeptide(L)'
;MSLIAENHANSEEVVYSPDMQDKELEALLNKIGHKISESVKSTSLQTQPVPTPTKHTWPVVVGAIAGIVATLAIIAGGIRFVVSSAITDALIGPSTTLTSLKEQGVSLRRDVDRLLDRSAQNIIKNPAAPAADLKDAANHLQQRKIQTPVQEVVSTGKTLLAHGQPNSEQWQAFLAFVGYRTFLNAKPDSAQAVGPLQPGNTWRYGFSPIPGKHEPVLTFTQGLGVPAQQAARMDRIGVDQNGALPRGPLLLVATGGAISLDDWQMRNTVFDGVEIHYSGQRTILENVTFVNCTFVMDNNIPGRRLGEEMLASAAVSFKSGA
;
A
#
# COMPACT_ATOMS: atom_id res chain seq x y z
N MET A 1 -22.20 -40.44 36.62
CA MET A 1 -20.92 -39.90 37.12
C MET A 1 -20.02 -39.75 35.90
N SER A 2 -19.89 -38.56 35.28
CA SER A 2 -19.01 -37.41 35.67
C SER A 2 -17.53 -37.79 35.46
N LEU A 3 -16.62 -37.12 34.72
CA LEU A 3 -16.40 -35.80 34.08
C LEU A 3 -15.47 -36.05 32.84
N ILE A 4 -15.51 -35.38 31.67
CA ILE A 4 -15.22 -33.98 31.22
C ILE A 4 -13.81 -33.45 31.53
N ALA A 5 -13.06 -33.11 30.46
CA ALA A 5 -12.25 -31.90 30.24
C ALA A 5 -11.41 -32.10 28.95
N GLU A 6 -11.11 -31.16 28.07
CA GLU A 6 -11.62 -29.83 27.70
C GLU A 6 -10.77 -29.48 26.45
N ASN A 7 -11.35 -29.07 25.33
CA ASN A 7 -10.58 -28.61 24.17
C ASN A 7 -11.22 -27.31 23.67
N HIS A 8 -10.58 -26.18 24.02
CA HIS A 8 -10.98 -24.84 23.62
C HIS A 8 -10.44 -24.54 22.22
N ALA A 9 -11.34 -24.52 21.23
CA ALA A 9 -11.13 -23.84 19.96
C ALA A 9 -12.07 -22.62 19.92
N ASN A 10 -11.49 -21.42 19.96
CA ASN A 10 -12.20 -20.16 19.68
C ASN A 10 -12.56 -20.13 18.18
N SER A 11 -13.78 -20.50 17.85
CA SER A 11 -14.45 -20.05 16.64
C SER A 11 -15.18 -18.75 16.95
N GLU A 12 -14.73 -17.64 16.39
CA GLU A 12 -15.55 -16.43 16.34
C GLU A 12 -16.74 -16.69 15.41
N GLU A 13 -17.89 -16.98 16.03
CA GLU A 13 -19.18 -17.02 15.39
C GLU A 13 -19.51 -15.61 14.88
N VAL A 14 -19.48 -15.41 13.56
CA VAL A 14 -20.02 -14.20 12.93
C VAL A 14 -21.53 -14.27 13.06
N VAL A 15 -22.04 -13.74 14.16
CA VAL A 15 -23.47 -13.50 14.36
C VAL A 15 -23.88 -12.41 13.36
N TYR A 16 -24.57 -12.81 12.30
CA TYR A 16 -25.32 -11.87 11.47
C TYR A 16 -26.38 -11.22 12.35
N SER A 17 -26.23 -9.92 12.61
CA SER A 17 -27.26 -9.12 13.28
C SER A 17 -28.52 -9.14 12.40
N PRO A 18 -29.69 -9.56 12.94
CA PRO A 18 -30.92 -9.61 12.18
C PRO A 18 -31.41 -8.19 11.92
N ASP A 19 -31.77 -7.94 10.66
CA ASP A 19 -32.58 -6.83 10.15
C ASP A 19 -32.59 -5.57 11.04
N MET A 20 -31.66 -4.65 10.74
CA MET A 20 -31.73 -3.28 11.22
C MET A 20 -33.11 -2.72 10.82
N GLN A 21 -33.99 -2.54 11.80
CA GLN A 21 -35.36 -2.10 11.56
C GLN A 21 -35.33 -0.72 10.90
N ASP A 22 -36.24 -0.47 9.95
CA ASP A 22 -36.31 0.78 9.18
C ASP A 22 -36.23 2.05 10.06
N LYS A 23 -36.71 1.98 11.30
CA LYS A 23 -36.63 3.08 12.27
C LYS A 23 -35.23 3.39 12.79
N GLU A 24 -34.37 2.38 12.97
CA GLU A 24 -32.97 2.59 13.38
C GLU A 24 -32.13 3.16 12.23
N LEU A 25 -32.41 2.70 11.00
CA LEU A 25 -31.83 3.26 9.80
C LEU A 25 -32.27 4.72 9.60
N GLU A 26 -33.56 5.04 9.77
CA GLU A 26 -34.05 6.43 9.73
C GLU A 26 -33.41 7.32 10.81
N ALA A 27 -33.23 6.80 12.03
CA ALA A 27 -32.56 7.54 13.11
C ALA A 27 -31.08 7.84 12.79
N LEU A 28 -30.37 6.87 12.20
CA LEU A 28 -28.98 7.03 11.74
C LEU A 28 -28.89 8.05 10.59
N LEU A 29 -29.77 7.95 9.61
CA LEU A 29 -29.81 8.87 8.46
C LEU A 29 -30.12 10.30 8.90
N ASN A 30 -31.05 10.50 9.83
CA ASN A 30 -31.35 11.82 10.39
C ASN A 30 -30.17 12.40 11.17
N LYS A 31 -29.44 11.57 11.93
CA LYS A 31 -28.24 11.99 12.68
C LYS A 31 -27.09 12.40 11.75
N ILE A 32 -26.92 11.71 10.64
CA ILE A 32 -25.93 12.03 9.60
C ILE A 32 -26.35 13.33 8.88
N GLY A 33 -27.62 13.47 8.51
CA GLY A 33 -28.16 14.68 7.87
C GLY A 33 -27.96 15.94 8.72
N HIS A 34 -28.16 15.85 10.04
CA HIS A 34 -27.93 16.97 10.96
C HIS A 34 -26.46 17.41 10.99
N LYS A 35 -25.52 16.46 11.09
CA LYS A 35 -24.07 16.75 11.12
C LYS A 35 -23.55 17.36 9.82
N ILE A 36 -24.09 16.92 8.68
CA ILE A 36 -23.75 17.49 7.37
C ILE A 36 -24.30 18.91 7.25
N SER A 37 -25.54 19.16 7.67
CA SER A 37 -26.15 20.49 7.69
C SER A 37 -25.35 21.49 8.53
N GLU A 38 -24.86 21.07 9.70
CA GLU A 38 -23.98 21.90 10.54
C GLU A 38 -22.63 22.18 9.88
N SER A 39 -22.03 21.20 9.18
CA SER A 39 -20.74 21.37 8.48
C SER A 39 -20.84 22.19 7.19
N VAL A 40 -21.99 22.18 6.52
CA VAL A 40 -22.24 23.01 5.32
C VAL A 40 -22.49 24.46 5.71
N LYS A 41 -23.20 24.71 6.82
CA LYS A 41 -23.41 26.08 7.35
C LYS A 41 -22.11 26.75 7.80
N SER A 42 -21.12 25.99 8.25
CA SER A 42 -19.81 26.55 8.62
C SER A 42 -18.90 26.85 7.42
N THR A 43 -19.28 26.43 6.19
CA THR A 43 -18.42 26.50 4.99
C THR A 43 -19.01 27.37 3.87
N SER A 44 -19.90 28.32 4.17
CA SER A 44 -20.54 29.13 3.11
C SER A 44 -19.60 30.17 2.50
N LEU A 45 -19.05 29.86 1.33
CA LEU A 45 -18.72 30.86 0.31
C LEU A 45 -20.02 31.27 -0.40
N GLN A 46 -20.19 32.58 -0.62
CA GLN A 46 -21.37 33.20 -1.20
C GLN A 46 -21.73 32.63 -2.58
N THR A 47 -22.95 32.10 -2.72
CA THR A 47 -23.61 31.92 -4.03
C THR A 47 -25.09 32.30 -3.96
N GLN A 48 -25.57 32.84 -5.08
CA GLN A 48 -26.87 33.50 -5.33
C GLN A 48 -28.13 32.63 -5.08
N PRO A 49 -29.32 33.26 -4.94
CA PRO A 49 -30.54 32.57 -4.55
C PRO A 49 -31.14 31.74 -5.69
N VAL A 50 -31.41 30.46 -5.41
CA VAL A 50 -32.15 29.52 -6.26
C VAL A 50 -33.61 29.44 -5.78
N PRO A 51 -34.61 29.28 -6.67
CA PRO A 51 -36.02 29.37 -6.30
C PRO A 51 -36.51 28.15 -5.50
N THR A 52 -37.49 28.41 -4.64
CA THR A 52 -38.11 27.45 -3.71
C THR A 52 -38.91 26.35 -4.43
N PRO A 53 -38.74 25.06 -4.09
CA PRO A 53 -39.61 24.00 -4.56
C PRO A 53 -40.73 23.65 -3.56
N THR A 54 -41.88 23.30 -4.14
CA THR A 54 -43.09 22.79 -3.49
C THR A 54 -42.89 21.39 -2.89
N LYS A 55 -43.65 21.12 -1.82
CA LYS A 55 -43.59 19.90 -1.01
C LYS A 55 -43.98 18.66 -1.84
N HIS A 56 -43.06 17.70 -1.98
CA HIS A 56 -43.25 16.27 -1.65
C HIS A 56 -41.96 15.46 -1.90
N THR A 57 -41.59 14.62 -0.92
CA THR A 57 -40.67 13.47 -0.99
C THR A 57 -39.26 13.65 -1.59
N TRP A 58 -38.46 14.59 -1.06
CA TRP A 58 -37.06 14.82 -1.47
C TRP A 58 -35.92 14.62 -0.43
N PRO A 59 -36.12 14.48 0.91
CA PRO A 59 -34.98 14.60 1.83
C PRO A 59 -34.04 13.38 1.89
N VAL A 60 -34.48 12.17 1.51
CA VAL A 60 -33.66 10.95 1.63
C VAL A 60 -32.64 10.81 0.48
N VAL A 61 -33.03 11.17 -0.74
CA VAL A 61 -32.18 11.03 -1.94
C VAL A 61 -31.03 12.05 -1.95
N VAL A 62 -31.31 13.29 -1.52
CA VAL A 62 -30.28 14.33 -1.40
C VAL A 62 -29.27 13.99 -0.30
N GLY A 63 -29.71 13.41 0.82
CA GLY A 63 -28.83 13.01 1.93
C GLY A 63 -27.83 11.91 1.56
N ALA A 64 -28.26 10.89 0.80
CA ALA A 64 -27.39 9.81 0.36
C ALA A 64 -26.34 10.29 -0.66
N ILE A 65 -26.73 11.17 -1.58
CA ILE A 65 -25.83 11.69 -2.63
C ILE A 65 -24.85 12.70 -2.05
N ALA A 66 -25.28 13.59 -1.14
CA ALA A 66 -24.39 14.51 -0.44
C ALA A 66 -23.37 13.77 0.46
N GLY A 67 -23.75 12.66 1.09
CA GLY A 67 -22.84 11.82 1.86
C GLY A 67 -21.72 11.20 1.01
N ILE A 68 -22.04 10.73 -0.21
CA ILE A 68 -21.06 10.19 -1.15
C ILE A 68 -20.11 11.29 -1.64
N VAL A 69 -20.64 12.47 -1.98
CA VAL A 69 -19.84 13.64 -2.41
C VAL A 69 -18.90 14.12 -1.30
N ALA A 70 -19.37 14.21 -0.06
CA ALA A 70 -18.56 14.67 1.07
C ALA A 70 -17.45 13.68 1.45
N THR A 71 -17.71 12.37 1.34
CA THR A 71 -16.70 11.33 1.61
C THR A 71 -15.61 11.31 0.52
N LEU A 72 -15.97 11.63 -0.73
CA LEU A 72 -15.02 11.73 -1.85
C LEU A 72 -14.18 13.02 -1.82
N ALA A 73 -14.68 14.11 -1.23
CA ALA A 73 -13.97 15.40 -1.15
C ALA A 73 -12.78 15.42 -0.16
N ILE A 74 -12.71 14.44 0.74
CA ILE A 74 -11.68 14.33 1.79
C ILE A 74 -10.40 13.65 1.28
N ILE A 75 -10.42 12.98 0.12
CA ILE A 75 -9.32 12.06 -0.28
C ILE A 75 -8.20 12.66 -1.16
N ALA A 76 -8.37 13.67 -2.02
CA ALA A 76 -7.22 14.20 -2.79
C ALA A 76 -7.52 15.53 -3.51
N GLY A 77 -6.60 16.49 -3.43
CA GLY A 77 -6.72 17.83 -4.03
C GLY A 77 -6.79 17.82 -5.57
N GLY A 78 -6.00 16.97 -6.25
CA GLY A 78 -6.00 16.87 -7.72
C GLY A 78 -7.18 16.09 -8.32
N ILE A 79 -7.83 15.22 -7.55
CA ILE A 79 -8.96 14.37 -7.99
C ILE A 79 -10.30 15.15 -8.06
N ARG A 80 -10.38 16.32 -7.40
CA ARG A 80 -11.61 17.10 -7.21
C ARG A 80 -12.35 17.47 -8.49
N PHE A 81 -11.66 17.70 -9.59
CA PHE A 81 -12.28 18.24 -10.80
C PHE A 81 -13.12 17.21 -11.55
N VAL A 82 -12.67 15.94 -11.59
CA VAL A 82 -13.32 14.90 -12.38
C VAL A 82 -14.61 14.40 -11.73
N VAL A 83 -14.66 14.38 -10.39
CA VAL A 83 -15.82 13.90 -9.62
C VAL A 83 -17.02 14.85 -9.73
N SER A 84 -16.80 16.16 -9.91
CA SER A 84 -17.90 17.14 -9.96
C SER A 84 -18.82 16.99 -11.17
N SER A 85 -18.29 16.63 -12.35
CA SER A 85 -19.10 16.57 -13.58
C SER A 85 -20.00 15.33 -13.63
N ALA A 86 -19.45 14.15 -13.36
CA ALA A 86 -20.19 12.88 -13.38
C ALA A 86 -21.32 12.80 -12.35
N ILE A 87 -21.18 13.49 -11.21
CA ILE A 87 -22.22 13.53 -10.17
C ILE A 87 -23.37 14.47 -10.58
N THR A 88 -23.07 15.55 -11.31
CA THR A 88 -24.08 16.53 -11.72
C THR A 88 -25.07 15.91 -12.72
N ASP A 89 -24.58 15.09 -13.65
CA ASP A 89 -25.43 14.43 -14.65
C ASP A 89 -26.31 13.32 -14.04
N ALA A 90 -25.84 12.64 -12.99
CA ALA A 90 -26.60 11.60 -12.30
C ALA A 90 -27.74 12.15 -11.41
N LEU A 91 -27.64 13.40 -10.96
CA LEU A 91 -28.58 14.04 -10.04
C LEU A 91 -29.87 14.59 -10.69
N ILE A 92 -29.91 14.72 -12.02
CA ILE A 92 -31.00 15.40 -12.75
C ILE A 92 -31.99 14.40 -13.39
N GLY A 93 -31.79 13.08 -13.21
CA GLY A 93 -32.67 12.04 -13.77
C GLY A 93 -34.04 11.92 -13.06
N PRO A 94 -35.14 11.60 -13.78
CA PRO A 94 -36.49 11.47 -13.21
C PRO A 94 -36.63 10.24 -12.31
N SER A 95 -37.47 10.36 -11.29
CA SER A 95 -37.68 9.44 -10.16
C SER A 95 -37.75 7.95 -10.53
N THR A 96 -36.83 7.16 -9.97
CA THR A 96 -36.77 5.71 -10.14
C THR A 96 -36.89 4.99 -8.77
N THR A 97 -37.40 3.76 -8.80
CA THR A 97 -37.61 2.87 -7.62
C THR A 97 -36.34 2.63 -6.80
N LEU A 98 -36.47 2.19 -5.54
CA LEU A 98 -35.32 1.95 -4.65
C LEU A 98 -34.26 1.01 -5.27
N THR A 99 -34.70 0.01 -6.04
CA THR A 99 -33.82 -0.95 -6.74
C THR A 99 -33.00 -0.28 -7.85
N SER A 100 -33.61 0.61 -8.62
CA SER A 100 -32.93 1.33 -9.70
C SER A 100 -32.03 2.43 -9.17
N LEU A 101 -32.34 3.04 -8.02
CA LEU A 101 -31.42 3.91 -7.29
C LEU A 101 -30.20 3.13 -6.76
N LYS A 102 -30.40 1.91 -6.25
CA LYS A 102 -29.29 1.04 -5.83
C LYS A 102 -28.40 0.65 -7.00
N GLU A 103 -28.99 0.29 -8.14
CA GLU A 103 -28.26 -0.03 -9.36
C GLU A 103 -27.49 1.18 -9.92
N GLN A 104 -28.13 2.37 -9.95
CA GLN A 104 -27.49 3.63 -10.32
C GLN A 104 -26.34 4.01 -9.37
N GLY A 105 -26.51 3.79 -8.06
CA GLY A 105 -25.43 4.01 -7.08
C GLY A 105 -24.24 3.10 -7.32
N VAL A 106 -24.48 1.82 -7.65
CA VAL A 106 -23.43 0.85 -7.97
C VAL A 106 -22.75 1.17 -9.31
N SER A 107 -23.47 1.67 -10.32
CA SER A 107 -22.84 2.11 -11.57
C SER A 107 -22.00 3.36 -11.36
N LEU A 108 -22.54 4.37 -10.66
CA LEU A 108 -21.83 5.62 -10.40
C LEU A 108 -20.53 5.38 -9.61
N ARG A 109 -20.57 4.51 -8.59
CA ARG A 109 -19.35 4.13 -7.85
C ARG A 109 -18.30 3.52 -8.77
N ARG A 110 -18.68 2.62 -9.68
CA ARG A 110 -17.75 1.99 -10.63
C ARG A 110 -17.16 3.00 -11.60
N ASP A 111 -17.94 3.97 -12.05
CA ASP A 111 -17.47 5.00 -12.97
C ASP A 111 -16.53 5.99 -12.29
N VAL A 112 -16.82 6.39 -11.05
CA VAL A 112 -15.90 7.17 -10.21
C VAL A 112 -14.58 6.41 -10.03
N ASP A 113 -14.63 5.15 -9.61
CA ASP A 113 -13.42 4.32 -9.44
C ASP A 113 -12.58 4.27 -10.73
N ARG A 114 -13.21 4.07 -11.89
CA ARG A 114 -12.52 4.07 -13.19
C ARG A 114 -11.87 5.41 -13.52
N LEU A 115 -12.54 6.52 -13.19
CA LEU A 115 -12.01 7.86 -13.41
C LEU A 115 -10.82 8.13 -12.48
N LEU A 116 -10.88 7.68 -11.22
CA LEU A 116 -9.77 7.75 -10.27
C LEU A 116 -8.57 6.94 -10.76
N ASP A 117 -8.82 5.70 -11.19
CA ASP A 117 -7.80 4.80 -11.73
C ASP A 117 -7.08 5.43 -12.94
N ARG A 118 -7.84 6.00 -13.90
CA ARG A 118 -7.27 6.70 -15.06
C ARG A 118 -6.53 7.99 -14.67
N SER A 119 -7.07 8.75 -13.72
CA SER A 119 -6.43 9.98 -13.23
C SER A 119 -5.07 9.67 -12.61
N ALA A 120 -5.02 8.68 -11.71
CA ALA A 120 -3.78 8.25 -11.08
C ALA A 120 -2.75 7.74 -12.12
N GLN A 121 -3.19 6.97 -13.12
CA GLN A 121 -2.33 6.54 -14.23
C GLN A 121 -1.81 7.71 -15.08
N ASN A 122 -2.55 8.80 -15.23
CA ASN A 122 -2.08 9.99 -15.94
C ASN A 122 -1.11 10.81 -15.09
N ILE A 123 -1.39 10.96 -13.80
CA ILE A 123 -0.56 11.70 -12.85
C ILE A 123 0.82 11.06 -12.72
N ILE A 124 0.90 9.72 -12.58
CA ILE A 124 2.17 9.02 -12.36
C ILE A 124 3.18 9.19 -13.53
N LYS A 125 2.67 9.50 -14.73
CA LYS A 125 3.45 9.74 -15.96
C LYS A 125 3.90 11.19 -16.12
N ASN A 126 3.43 12.10 -15.27
CA ASN A 126 3.72 13.52 -15.36
C ASN A 126 4.72 13.94 -14.28
N PRO A 127 6.04 14.01 -14.58
CA PRO A 127 7.05 14.41 -13.60
C PRO A 127 6.90 15.86 -13.09
N ALA A 128 6.10 16.69 -13.78
CA ALA A 128 5.81 18.06 -13.35
C ALA A 128 4.57 18.17 -12.44
N ALA A 129 3.87 17.06 -12.16
CA ALA A 129 2.74 17.07 -11.24
C ALA A 129 3.20 17.40 -9.80
N PRO A 130 2.34 17.99 -8.97
CA PRO A 130 2.64 18.24 -7.56
C PRO A 130 3.05 16.96 -6.83
N ALA A 131 4.00 17.07 -5.90
CA ALA A 131 4.53 15.91 -5.15
C ALA A 131 3.42 15.19 -4.35
N ALA A 132 2.47 15.94 -3.78
CA ALA A 132 1.28 15.41 -3.13
C ALA A 132 0.48 14.47 -4.05
N ASP A 133 0.14 14.95 -5.25
CA ASP A 133 -0.67 14.22 -6.22
C ASP A 133 0.08 12.97 -6.72
N LEU A 134 1.39 13.08 -6.93
CA LEU A 134 2.26 11.96 -7.30
C LEU A 134 2.27 10.87 -6.22
N LYS A 135 2.43 11.27 -4.95
CA LYS A 135 2.37 10.35 -3.80
C LYS A 135 1.03 9.63 -3.73
N ASP A 136 -0.07 10.38 -3.83
CA ASP A 136 -1.43 9.85 -3.74
C ASP A 136 -1.73 8.91 -4.91
N ALA A 137 -1.32 9.27 -6.12
CA ALA A 137 -1.47 8.41 -7.30
C ALA A 137 -0.69 7.10 -7.15
N ALA A 138 0.56 7.12 -6.71
CA ALA A 138 1.36 5.91 -6.49
C ALA A 138 0.72 4.99 -5.45
N ASN A 139 0.28 5.55 -4.31
CA ASN A 139 -0.41 4.80 -3.26
C ASN A 139 -1.74 4.21 -3.74
N HIS A 140 -2.55 4.98 -4.49
CA HIS A 140 -3.81 4.52 -5.05
C HIS A 140 -3.60 3.36 -6.01
N LEU A 141 -2.67 3.48 -6.95
CA LEU A 141 -2.37 2.42 -7.92
C LEU A 141 -1.86 1.16 -7.22
N GLN A 142 -1.02 1.28 -6.19
CA GLN A 142 -0.58 0.15 -5.37
C GLN A 142 -1.74 -0.54 -4.68
N GLN A 143 -2.59 0.21 -3.97
CA GLN A 143 -3.74 -0.33 -3.22
C GLN A 143 -4.75 -1.02 -4.14
N ARG A 144 -4.98 -0.44 -5.32
CA ARG A 144 -5.87 -0.97 -6.36
C ARG A 144 -5.22 -2.07 -7.20
N LYS A 145 -3.93 -2.36 -6.97
CA LYS A 145 -3.12 -3.33 -7.69
C LYS A 145 -3.09 -3.08 -9.20
N ILE A 146 -3.11 -1.81 -9.59
CA ILE A 146 -3.09 -1.39 -10.99
C ILE A 146 -1.64 -1.31 -11.44
N GLN A 147 -1.32 -2.01 -12.52
CA GLN A 147 0.01 -2.00 -13.10
C GLN A 147 0.22 -0.78 -14.01
N THR A 148 1.45 -0.27 -13.98
CA THR A 148 1.93 0.81 -14.85
C THR A 148 3.27 0.36 -15.42
N PRO A 149 3.62 0.71 -16.68
CA PRO A 149 4.94 0.47 -17.23
C PRO A 149 6.05 0.97 -16.29
N VAL A 150 7.01 0.10 -15.98
CA VAL A 150 8.12 0.40 -15.04
C VAL A 150 8.86 1.68 -15.43
N GLN A 151 9.09 1.90 -16.72
CA GLN A 151 9.84 3.07 -17.20
C GLN A 151 9.17 4.41 -16.85
N GLU A 152 7.83 4.46 -16.84
CA GLU A 152 7.09 5.66 -16.46
C GLU A 152 7.33 5.97 -14.97
N VAL A 153 7.21 4.95 -14.10
CA VAL A 153 7.47 5.07 -12.66
C VAL A 153 8.92 5.51 -12.39
N VAL A 154 9.89 4.91 -13.09
CA VAL A 154 11.31 5.24 -12.94
C VAL A 154 11.59 6.68 -13.35
N SER A 155 11.07 7.14 -14.49
CA SER A 155 11.33 8.49 -14.99
C SER A 155 10.83 9.59 -14.04
N THR A 156 9.60 9.43 -13.53
CA THR A 156 9.01 10.36 -12.58
C THR A 156 9.70 10.28 -11.21
N GLY A 157 10.01 9.07 -10.73
CA GLY A 157 10.72 8.88 -9.46
C GLY A 157 12.12 9.52 -9.46
N LYS A 158 12.85 9.47 -10.58
CA LYS A 158 14.15 10.18 -10.71
C LYS A 158 14.01 11.70 -10.59
N THR A 159 12.93 12.26 -11.11
CA THR A 159 12.65 13.71 -10.98
C THR A 159 12.39 14.08 -9.52
N LEU A 160 11.56 13.30 -8.82
CA LEU A 160 11.32 13.49 -7.38
C LEU A 160 12.62 13.40 -6.56
N LEU A 161 13.48 12.43 -6.89
CA LEU A 161 14.77 12.27 -6.23
C LEU A 161 15.70 13.48 -6.45
N ALA A 162 15.75 14.04 -7.66
CA ALA A 162 16.61 15.17 -7.99
C ALA A 162 16.27 16.43 -7.18
N HIS A 163 14.98 16.65 -6.90
CA HIS A 163 14.47 17.84 -6.20
C HIS A 163 14.16 17.60 -4.71
N GLY A 164 14.25 16.36 -4.22
CA GLY A 164 13.88 15.98 -2.86
C GLY A 164 14.83 16.52 -1.79
N GLN A 165 14.38 17.52 -1.04
CA GLN A 165 15.03 17.97 0.20
C GLN A 165 14.65 17.05 1.38
N PRO A 166 15.45 17.00 2.46
CA PRO A 166 15.07 16.25 3.65
C PRO A 166 13.70 16.66 4.21
N ASN A 167 12.90 15.68 4.63
CA ASN A 167 11.53 15.87 5.15
C ASN A 167 10.55 16.58 4.21
N SER A 168 10.92 16.76 2.95
CA SER A 168 10.05 17.38 1.95
C SER A 168 8.97 16.43 1.47
N GLU A 169 7.88 17.01 0.96
CA GLU A 169 6.83 16.23 0.30
C GLU A 169 7.37 15.47 -0.92
N GLN A 170 8.37 16.02 -1.61
CA GLN A 170 9.07 15.36 -2.72
C GLN A 170 9.77 14.08 -2.26
N TRP A 171 10.40 14.07 -1.08
CA TRP A 171 11.02 12.86 -0.54
C TRP A 171 9.98 11.80 -0.18
N GLN A 172 8.86 12.20 0.44
CA GLN A 172 7.77 11.27 0.74
C GLN A 172 7.14 10.69 -0.53
N ALA A 173 6.94 11.52 -1.55
CA ALA A 173 6.46 11.08 -2.86
C ALA A 173 7.46 10.11 -3.51
N PHE A 174 8.76 10.40 -3.42
CA PHE A 174 9.79 9.49 -3.91
C PHE A 174 9.73 8.11 -3.22
N LEU A 175 9.59 8.06 -1.90
CA LEU A 175 9.44 6.79 -1.18
C LEU A 175 8.15 6.03 -1.56
N ALA A 176 7.05 6.74 -1.83
CA ALA A 176 5.83 6.12 -2.36
C ALA A 176 6.06 5.53 -3.77
N PHE A 177 6.84 6.20 -4.61
CA PHE A 177 7.25 5.69 -5.93
C PHE A 177 8.13 4.45 -5.82
N VAL A 178 9.09 4.44 -4.89
CA VAL A 178 9.88 3.25 -4.58
C VAL A 178 8.96 2.12 -4.13
N GLY A 179 8.05 2.37 -3.18
CA GLY A 179 7.04 1.41 -2.73
C GLY A 179 6.23 0.82 -3.88
N TYR A 180 5.64 1.67 -4.72
CA TYR A 180 4.90 1.26 -5.91
C TYR A 180 5.76 0.49 -6.91
N ARG A 181 7.01 0.91 -7.13
CA ARG A 181 7.96 0.20 -7.98
C ARG A 181 8.21 -1.23 -7.49
N THR A 182 8.30 -1.44 -6.17
CA THR A 182 8.46 -2.78 -5.60
C THR A 182 7.21 -3.64 -5.74
N PHE A 183 6.01 -3.03 -5.74
CA PHE A 183 4.78 -3.74 -6.06
C PHE A 183 4.78 -4.30 -7.49
N LEU A 184 5.45 -3.62 -8.44
CA LEU A 184 5.59 -4.09 -9.82
C LEU A 184 6.64 -5.20 -10.00
N ASN A 185 7.39 -5.56 -8.95
CA ASN A 185 8.35 -6.67 -9.01
C ASN A 185 7.64 -8.02 -8.97
N ALA A 186 8.06 -8.93 -9.85
CA ALA A 186 7.76 -10.35 -9.69
C ALA A 186 8.76 -10.99 -8.72
N LYS A 187 8.36 -12.09 -8.08
CA LYS A 187 9.31 -12.92 -7.33
C LYS A 187 10.30 -13.55 -8.32
N PRO A 188 11.60 -13.61 -8.00
CA PRO A 188 12.59 -14.16 -8.90
C PRO A 188 12.37 -15.65 -9.17
N ASP A 189 12.40 -16.05 -10.44
CA ASP A 189 12.41 -17.45 -10.84
C ASP A 189 13.79 -18.06 -10.56
N SER A 190 13.82 -19.19 -9.85
CA SER A 190 15.06 -19.86 -9.45
C SER A 190 15.60 -20.73 -10.59
N ALA A 191 16.40 -20.15 -11.49
CA ALA A 191 17.01 -20.85 -12.62
C ALA A 191 18.39 -21.50 -12.31
N GLN A 192 18.85 -21.50 -11.06
CA GLN A 192 20.19 -21.97 -10.69
C GLN A 192 20.28 -23.50 -10.57
N ALA A 193 21.49 -24.04 -10.80
CA ALA A 193 21.79 -25.45 -10.57
C ALA A 193 21.66 -25.79 -9.08
N VAL A 194 20.58 -26.47 -8.74
CA VAL A 194 20.22 -26.84 -7.36
C VAL A 194 20.64 -28.28 -7.07
N GLY A 195 21.13 -28.52 -5.85
CA GLY A 195 21.27 -29.86 -5.28
C GLY A 195 20.49 -29.96 -3.97
N PRO A 196 20.45 -31.12 -3.30
CA PRO A 196 19.66 -31.26 -2.08
C PRO A 196 20.24 -30.45 -0.93
N LEU A 197 19.38 -29.86 -0.10
CA LEU A 197 19.75 -29.44 1.25
C LEU A 197 20.05 -30.69 2.09
N GLN A 198 21.14 -30.66 2.86
CA GLN A 198 21.51 -31.78 3.71
C GLN A 198 20.55 -31.89 4.90
N PRO A 199 19.93 -33.05 5.14
CA PRO A 199 19.09 -33.28 6.32
C PRO A 199 19.88 -33.08 7.61
N GLY A 200 19.23 -32.58 8.65
CA GLY A 200 19.82 -32.38 9.99
C GLY A 200 20.63 -31.09 10.16
N ASN A 201 20.89 -30.33 9.08
CA ASN A 201 21.49 -29.01 9.20
C ASN A 201 20.46 -27.98 9.68
N THR A 202 20.90 -27.08 10.56
CA THR A 202 20.12 -25.92 11.00
C THR A 202 20.75 -24.66 10.44
N TRP A 203 20.01 -23.94 9.61
CA TRP A 203 20.42 -22.63 9.11
C TRP A 203 19.93 -21.53 10.03
N ARG A 204 20.81 -20.58 10.33
CA ARG A 204 20.52 -19.46 11.23
C ARG A 204 20.52 -18.16 10.44
N TYR A 205 19.54 -17.33 10.72
CA TYR A 205 19.38 -16.02 10.11
C TYR A 205 19.01 -15.03 11.21
N GLY A 206 19.54 -13.82 11.13
CA GLY A 206 19.20 -12.73 12.05
C GLY A 206 18.73 -11.51 11.29
N PHE A 207 18.01 -10.62 11.96
CA PHE A 207 17.68 -9.29 11.49
C PHE A 207 17.47 -8.36 12.70
N SER A 208 17.41 -7.05 12.46
CA SER A 208 17.03 -6.10 13.51
C SER A 208 15.53 -5.82 13.43
N PRO A 209 14.74 -6.20 14.45
CA PRO A 209 13.34 -5.82 14.52
C PRO A 209 13.19 -4.31 14.72
N ILE A 210 12.02 -3.78 14.39
CA ILE A 210 11.67 -2.38 14.66
C ILE A 210 10.84 -2.32 15.96
N PRO A 211 11.23 -1.52 16.97
CA PRO A 211 10.49 -1.40 18.22
C PRO A 211 9.01 -1.07 17.99
N GLY A 212 8.11 -1.85 18.61
CA GLY A 212 6.66 -1.66 18.50
C GLY A 212 6.03 -2.17 17.20
N LYS A 213 6.79 -2.86 16.32
CA LYS A 213 6.29 -3.50 15.10
C LYS A 213 6.41 -5.02 15.20
N HIS A 214 5.61 -5.72 14.41
CA HIS A 214 5.71 -7.17 14.27
C HIS A 214 6.97 -7.55 13.49
N GLU A 215 7.60 -8.65 13.88
CA GLU A 215 8.73 -9.21 13.14
C GLU A 215 8.25 -9.92 11.86
N PRO A 216 9.07 -9.93 10.79
CA PRO A 216 8.77 -10.71 9.59
C PRO A 216 8.81 -12.21 9.89
N VAL A 217 7.97 -12.97 9.18
CA VAL A 217 8.07 -14.42 9.16
C VAL A 217 9.13 -14.82 8.15
N LEU A 218 10.16 -15.53 8.60
CA LEU A 218 11.22 -16.06 7.74
C LEU A 218 10.90 -17.48 7.25
N THR A 219 11.02 -17.67 5.94
CA THR A 219 10.96 -18.98 5.28
C THR A 219 12.08 -19.08 4.26
N PHE A 220 12.43 -20.30 3.86
CA PHE A 220 13.45 -20.51 2.83
C PHE A 220 13.04 -21.63 1.87
N THR A 221 13.68 -21.67 0.70
CA THR A 221 13.45 -22.71 -0.32
C THR A 221 13.71 -24.11 0.25
N GLN A 222 12.67 -24.93 0.31
CA GLN A 222 12.76 -26.30 0.82
C GLN A 222 13.40 -27.24 -0.21
N GLY A 223 14.22 -28.17 0.27
CA GLY A 223 14.83 -29.23 -0.55
C GLY A 223 15.91 -28.77 -1.55
N LEU A 224 15.97 -27.49 -1.88
CA LEU A 224 16.90 -26.92 -2.86
C LEU A 224 18.02 -26.12 -2.17
N GLY A 225 19.24 -26.57 -2.37
CA GLY A 225 20.46 -25.99 -1.81
C GLY A 225 21.52 -25.72 -2.86
N VAL A 226 22.25 -24.63 -2.64
CA VAL A 226 23.39 -24.19 -3.47
C VAL A 226 24.66 -24.15 -2.61
N PRO A 227 25.86 -24.10 -3.21
CA PRO A 227 27.11 -23.89 -2.46
C PRO A 227 27.00 -22.68 -1.52
N ALA A 228 27.64 -22.74 -0.36
CA ALA A 228 27.52 -21.71 0.70
C ALA A 228 27.75 -20.27 0.21
N GLN A 229 28.68 -20.08 -0.73
CA GLN A 229 29.01 -18.77 -1.31
C GLN A 229 27.86 -18.20 -2.15
N GLN A 230 26.97 -19.05 -2.65
CA GLN A 230 25.78 -18.69 -3.42
C GLN A 230 24.50 -18.78 -2.59
N ALA A 231 24.56 -19.29 -1.36
CA ALA A 231 23.38 -19.48 -0.54
C ALA A 231 22.83 -18.13 -0.03
N ALA A 232 21.54 -18.14 0.30
CA ALA A 232 20.89 -17.04 0.98
C ALA A 232 21.61 -16.74 2.31
N ARG A 233 21.70 -15.45 2.62
CA ARG A 233 22.37 -14.95 3.81
C ARG A 233 21.57 -13.81 4.40
N MET A 234 21.50 -13.76 5.72
CA MET A 234 20.96 -12.63 6.46
C MET A 234 21.63 -12.60 7.83
N ASP A 235 22.66 -11.77 7.93
CA ASP A 235 23.56 -11.71 9.09
C ASP A 235 23.97 -10.28 9.38
N ARG A 236 24.44 -10.01 10.59
CA ARG A 236 25.18 -8.78 10.86
C ARG A 236 26.45 -8.75 10.01
N ILE A 237 26.83 -7.58 9.53
CA ILE A 237 28.07 -7.42 8.75
C ILE A 237 29.26 -7.95 9.56
N GLY A 238 30.07 -8.81 8.93
CA GLY A 238 31.23 -9.46 9.55
C GLY A 238 30.94 -10.77 10.28
N VAL A 239 29.68 -11.20 10.38
CA VAL A 239 29.28 -12.48 10.98
C VAL A 239 28.84 -13.46 9.90
N ASP A 240 29.27 -14.71 10.00
CA ASP A 240 28.78 -15.82 9.18
C ASP A 240 28.27 -16.96 10.07
N GLN A 241 26.97 -16.95 10.37
CA GLN A 241 26.37 -17.97 11.24
C GLN A 241 26.30 -19.35 10.58
N ASN A 242 26.44 -19.42 9.25
CA ASN A 242 26.33 -20.64 8.46
C ASN A 242 27.66 -21.01 7.78
N GLY A 243 28.77 -20.36 8.12
CA GLY A 243 30.05 -20.49 7.40
C GLY A 243 30.70 -21.87 7.49
N ALA A 244 30.29 -22.70 8.46
CA ALA A 244 30.72 -24.09 8.57
C ALA A 244 29.92 -25.05 7.65
N LEU A 245 28.80 -24.59 7.09
CA LEU A 245 27.94 -25.42 6.24
C LEU A 245 28.40 -25.29 4.78
N PRO A 246 28.62 -26.40 4.06
CA PRO A 246 29.09 -26.35 2.67
C PRO A 246 28.01 -25.87 1.68
N ARG A 247 26.74 -25.95 2.09
CA ARG A 247 25.57 -25.58 1.27
C ARG A 247 24.52 -24.90 2.15
N GLY A 248 23.74 -24.03 1.53
CA GLY A 248 22.58 -23.40 2.17
C GLY A 248 21.42 -23.23 1.21
N PRO A 249 20.25 -22.81 1.74
CA PRO A 249 19.07 -22.51 0.93
C PRO A 249 19.40 -21.51 -0.17
N LEU A 250 18.80 -21.70 -1.35
CA LEU A 250 18.96 -20.79 -2.46
C LEU A 250 18.39 -19.40 -2.14
N LEU A 251 17.20 -19.36 -1.57
CA LEU A 251 16.47 -18.13 -1.32
C LEU A 251 15.91 -18.10 0.11
N LEU A 252 16.03 -16.93 0.74
CA LEU A 252 15.32 -16.58 1.97
C LEU A 252 14.16 -15.64 1.63
N VAL A 253 13.00 -15.84 2.25
CA VAL A 253 11.82 -14.99 2.08
C VAL A 253 11.36 -14.50 3.44
N ALA A 254 11.32 -13.19 3.61
CA ALA A 254 10.82 -12.49 4.77
C ALA A 254 9.47 -11.86 4.42
N THR A 255 8.40 -12.27 5.10
CA THR A 255 7.03 -11.86 4.78
C THR A 255 6.42 -11.06 5.92
N GLY A 256 5.82 -9.90 5.59
CA GLY A 256 5.17 -9.00 6.54
C GLY A 256 6.13 -8.37 7.55
N GLY A 257 5.56 -7.72 8.58
CA GLY A 257 6.35 -7.13 9.66
C GLY A 257 7.22 -5.94 9.23
N ALA A 258 8.24 -5.63 10.04
CA ALA A 258 9.18 -4.54 9.78
C ALA A 258 10.61 -4.92 10.20
N ILE A 259 11.59 -4.44 9.43
CA ILE A 259 13.02 -4.64 9.74
C ILE A 259 13.85 -3.39 9.48
N SER A 260 15.02 -3.31 10.09
CA SER A 260 16.08 -2.38 9.69
C SER A 260 17.15 -3.05 8.82
N LEU A 261 17.63 -2.32 7.81
CA LEU A 261 18.79 -2.72 6.99
C LEU A 261 20.13 -2.33 7.60
N ASP A 262 20.13 -1.53 8.68
CA ASP A 262 21.34 -0.93 9.27
C ASP A 262 22.23 -1.97 9.96
N ASP A 263 23.52 -2.01 9.60
CA ASP A 263 24.55 -2.98 10.02
C ASP A 263 24.32 -4.44 9.57
N TRP A 264 23.44 -4.67 8.59
CA TRP A 264 23.14 -6.01 8.06
C TRP A 264 23.69 -6.25 6.66
N GLN A 265 24.00 -7.52 6.40
CA GLN A 265 24.28 -8.05 5.08
C GLN A 265 23.23 -9.09 4.70
N MET A 266 22.74 -8.99 3.47
CA MET A 266 21.63 -9.80 2.97
C MET A 266 21.96 -10.25 1.56
N ARG A 267 21.86 -11.55 1.30
CA ARG A 267 22.05 -12.14 -0.02
C ARG A 267 20.89 -13.05 -0.38
N ASN A 268 20.45 -13.02 -1.63
CA ASN A 268 19.37 -13.86 -2.17
C ASN A 268 18.15 -13.88 -1.24
N THR A 269 17.67 -12.69 -0.92
CA THR A 269 16.56 -12.48 0.02
C THR A 269 15.43 -11.77 -0.69
N VAL A 270 14.20 -12.25 -0.48
CA VAL A 270 12.97 -11.56 -0.90
C VAL A 270 12.28 -10.99 0.32
N PHE A 271 11.99 -9.70 0.31
CA PHE A 271 11.08 -9.06 1.24
C PHE A 271 9.71 -8.93 0.58
N ASP A 272 8.67 -9.51 1.18
CA ASP A 272 7.30 -9.50 0.66
C ASP A 272 6.35 -8.84 1.67
N GLY A 273 5.84 -7.66 1.34
CA GLY A 273 4.94 -6.91 2.22
C GLY A 273 5.59 -6.40 3.51
N VAL A 274 6.91 -6.21 3.51
CA VAL A 274 7.69 -5.78 4.68
C VAL A 274 7.85 -4.25 4.70
N GLU A 275 7.75 -3.64 5.88
CA GLU A 275 8.16 -2.25 6.11
C GLU A 275 9.67 -2.18 6.35
N ILE A 276 10.40 -1.54 5.43
CA ILE A 276 11.86 -1.49 5.41
C ILE A 276 12.34 -0.16 5.98
N HIS A 277 13.13 -0.22 7.04
CA HIS A 277 13.76 0.93 7.68
C HIS A 277 15.24 1.02 7.28
N TYR A 278 15.71 2.23 7.00
CA TYR A 278 17.12 2.47 6.72
C TYR A 278 17.54 3.90 7.07
N SER A 279 18.42 4.04 8.06
CA SER A 279 18.92 5.35 8.52
C SER A 279 20.18 5.80 7.77
N GLY A 280 20.67 5.03 6.80
CA GLY A 280 21.88 5.34 6.05
C GLY A 280 23.16 4.71 6.62
N GLN A 281 23.05 3.82 7.60
CA GLN A 281 24.20 3.07 8.12
C GLN A 281 24.74 2.08 7.09
N ARG A 282 25.77 1.34 7.48
CA ARG A 282 26.36 0.30 6.64
C ARG A 282 25.33 -0.77 6.33
N THR A 283 25.20 -1.12 5.05
CA THR A 283 24.38 -2.25 4.62
C THR A 283 25.01 -2.87 3.39
N ILE A 284 24.87 -4.20 3.23
CA ILE A 284 25.36 -4.95 2.07
C ILE A 284 24.20 -5.79 1.55
N LEU A 285 23.69 -5.44 0.37
CA LEU A 285 22.63 -6.17 -0.30
C LEU A 285 23.22 -6.82 -1.56
N GLU A 286 22.99 -8.12 -1.73
CA GLU A 286 23.43 -8.90 -2.88
C GLU A 286 22.24 -9.69 -3.43
N ASN A 287 21.71 -9.29 -4.59
CA ASN A 287 20.52 -9.94 -5.16
C ASN A 287 19.32 -9.98 -4.18
N VAL A 288 18.96 -8.82 -3.63
CA VAL A 288 17.81 -8.66 -2.75
C VAL A 288 16.62 -8.13 -3.55
N THR A 289 15.46 -8.75 -3.42
CA THR A 289 14.23 -8.29 -4.10
C THR A 289 13.23 -7.80 -3.08
N PHE A 290 12.69 -6.60 -3.31
CA PHE A 290 11.59 -6.05 -2.53
C PHE A 290 10.30 -6.21 -3.33
N VAL A 291 9.26 -6.75 -2.71
CA VAL A 291 7.96 -7.02 -3.32
C VAL A 291 6.90 -6.39 -2.44
N ASN A 292 6.16 -5.43 -2.99
CA ASN A 292 5.08 -4.74 -2.29
C ASN A 292 5.49 -4.20 -0.89
N CYS A 293 6.71 -3.66 -0.79
CA CYS A 293 7.27 -3.13 0.45
C CYS A 293 6.88 -1.66 0.66
N THR A 294 6.95 -1.22 1.92
CA THR A 294 6.90 0.19 2.30
C THR A 294 8.25 0.61 2.87
N PHE A 295 8.58 1.89 2.78
CA PHE A 295 9.93 2.39 3.08
C PHE A 295 9.91 3.56 4.05
N VAL A 296 10.73 3.44 5.10
CA VAL A 296 11.04 4.50 6.05
C VAL A 296 12.54 4.74 5.97
N MET A 297 12.94 5.73 5.17
CA MET A 297 14.35 5.98 4.87
C MET A 297 14.72 7.44 5.08
N ASP A 298 15.88 7.66 5.66
CA ASP A 298 16.44 9.00 5.80
C ASP A 298 16.88 9.56 4.44
N ASN A 299 16.59 10.83 4.19
CA ASN A 299 17.06 11.53 2.99
C ASN A 299 18.52 11.97 3.14
N ASN A 300 19.42 10.98 3.24
CA ASN A 300 20.87 11.17 3.22
C ASN A 300 21.46 10.51 1.95
N ILE A 301 22.76 10.69 1.71
CA ILE A 301 23.41 10.19 0.48
C ILE A 301 23.22 8.67 0.32
N PRO A 302 23.47 7.82 1.34
CA PRO A 302 23.19 6.38 1.24
C PRO A 302 21.72 6.05 0.98
N GLY A 303 20.79 6.71 1.68
CA GLY A 303 19.35 6.51 1.50
C GLY A 303 18.87 6.85 0.10
N ARG A 304 19.32 7.98 -0.46
CA ARG A 304 19.03 8.38 -1.84
C ARG A 304 19.55 7.37 -2.85
N ARG A 305 20.78 6.90 -2.68
CA ARG A 305 21.38 5.89 -3.58
C ARG A 305 20.67 4.55 -3.50
N LEU A 306 20.34 4.07 -2.30
CA LEU A 306 19.56 2.84 -2.16
C LEU A 306 18.18 2.98 -2.80
N GLY A 307 17.49 4.12 -2.58
CA GLY A 307 16.21 4.42 -3.22
C GLY A 307 16.30 4.40 -4.74
N GLU A 308 17.37 4.96 -5.30
CA GLU A 308 17.62 4.96 -6.75
C GLU A 308 17.81 3.54 -7.30
N GLU A 309 18.58 2.69 -6.62
CA GLU A 309 18.77 1.29 -7.01
C GLU A 309 17.45 0.50 -6.99
N MET A 310 16.64 0.69 -5.95
CA MET A 310 15.31 0.06 -5.83
C MET A 310 14.34 0.56 -6.89
N LEU A 311 14.47 1.82 -7.31
CA LEU A 311 13.67 2.37 -8.40
C LEU A 311 14.07 1.72 -9.73
N ALA A 312 15.37 1.60 -9.99
CA ALA A 312 15.93 1.15 -11.26
C ALA A 312 15.82 -0.36 -11.51
N SER A 313 16.01 -1.19 -10.47
CA SER A 313 16.13 -2.64 -10.61
C SER A 313 15.17 -3.40 -9.69
N ALA A 314 14.70 -4.56 -10.15
CA ALA A 314 13.96 -5.49 -9.30
C ALA A 314 14.87 -6.20 -8.28
N ALA A 315 16.05 -6.64 -8.74
CA ALA A 315 17.08 -7.23 -7.91
C ALA A 315 18.12 -6.17 -7.54
N VAL A 316 18.20 -5.87 -6.25
CA VAL A 316 19.02 -4.80 -5.69
C VAL A 316 20.34 -5.39 -5.22
N SER A 317 21.44 -4.83 -5.72
CA SER A 317 22.77 -5.07 -5.19
C SER A 317 23.38 -3.73 -4.80
N PHE A 318 23.57 -3.51 -3.50
CA PHE A 318 23.90 -2.20 -2.95
C PHE A 318 24.86 -2.35 -1.78
N LYS A 319 25.77 -1.38 -1.63
CA LYS A 319 26.69 -1.31 -0.50
C LYS A 319 26.87 0.13 -0.04
N SER A 320 26.71 0.36 1.26
CA SER A 320 26.98 1.63 1.92
C SER A 320 28.00 1.48 3.05
N GLY A 321 28.76 2.56 3.27
CA GLY A 321 29.80 2.67 4.30
C GLY A 321 30.95 1.67 4.11
N ALA A 322 32.05 2.19 3.58
CA ALA A 322 33.37 1.57 3.65
C ALA A 322 34.06 2.05 4.93
#